data_AF-A0A1J3DCZ6-F1
#
_entry.id   AF-A0A1J3DCZ6-F1
#
_cell.length_a   1.000
_cell.length_b   1.000
_cell.length_c   1.000
_cell.angle_alpha   90.00
_cell.angle_beta   90.00
_cell.angle_gamma   90.00
#
_symmetry.space_group_name_H-M   'P 1'
#
loop_
_entity.id
_entity.type
_entity.pdbx_description
1 polymer ?
#
loop_
_entity_poly.entity_id
_entity_poly.type
_entity_poly.pdbx_seq_one_letter_code
_entity_poly.pdbx_strand_id
1 'polypeptide(L)'
;LSEKFLSLTVGVICKAAFGVSFDATVLNNDRFDKLIRESFLFLGSFSASDFFPNGGWIIDWLTGLQGRRERSVKDLNTFYEQMFDLHKQGNKDGVEDFVDLLLRLEKEETVLGYGKLTRNHIKAILMNVLIGGIGTSAITMTWAMTQLMRNPRAMKKVQSEIRNQIGNKSIISLDDIDQFHYLKMVIKET
;
A
#
# COMPACT_ATOMS: atom_id res chain seq x y z
N LEU A 1 -4.57 -14.18 10.13
CA LEU A 1 -5.01 -14.03 8.73
C LEU A 1 -4.79 -12.59 8.24
N SER A 2 -5.26 -11.59 8.99
CA SER A 2 -5.02 -10.16 8.70
C SER A 2 -3.54 -9.81 8.46
N GLU A 3 -2.62 -10.25 9.32
CA GLU A 3 -1.18 -10.02 9.15
C GLU A 3 -0.62 -10.63 7.86
N LYS A 4 -1.09 -11.82 7.48
CA LYS A 4 -0.68 -12.48 6.23
C LYS A 4 -1.17 -11.71 5.01
N PHE A 5 -2.38 -11.17 5.04
CA PHE A 5 -2.90 -10.33 3.96
C PHE A 5 -2.17 -9.01 3.87
N LEU A 6 -1.83 -8.39 5.00
CA LEU A 6 -1.02 -7.19 5.04
C LEU A 6 0.35 -7.44 4.38
N SER A 7 1.07 -8.47 4.83
CA SER A 7 2.37 -8.86 4.26
C SER A 7 2.28 -9.15 2.76
N LEU A 8 1.24 -9.85 2.30
CA LEU A 8 1.00 -10.09 0.88
C LEU A 8 0.82 -8.78 0.10
N THR A 9 -0.04 -7.88 0.57
CA THR A 9 -0.29 -6.59 -0.11
C THR A 9 0.93 -5.70 -0.15
N VAL A 10 1.70 -5.67 0.94
CA VAL A 10 3.00 -4.98 0.98
C VAL A 10 3.93 -5.54 -0.09
N GLY A 11 4.09 -6.86 -0.16
CA GLY A 11 4.95 -7.49 -1.15
C GLY A 11 4.53 -7.20 -2.60
N VAL A 12 3.22 -7.25 -2.88
CA VAL A 12 2.67 -6.94 -4.21
C VAL A 12 2.91 -5.47 -4.58
N ILE A 13 2.60 -4.53 -3.68
CA ILE A 13 2.76 -3.09 -3.95
C ILE A 13 4.24 -2.72 -4.07
N CYS A 14 5.11 -3.21 -3.20
CA CYS A 14 6.56 -2.97 -3.29
C CYS A 14 7.12 -3.48 -4.62
N LYS A 15 6.74 -4.68 -5.06
CA LYS A 15 7.21 -5.22 -6.33
C LYS A 15 6.65 -4.46 -7.54
N ALA A 16 5.35 -4.13 -7.53
CA ALA A 16 4.69 -3.51 -8.67
C ALA A 16 5.00 -2.02 -8.83
N ALA A 17 5.06 -1.27 -7.72
CA ALA A 17 5.21 0.18 -7.73
C ALA A 17 6.63 0.66 -7.45
N PHE A 18 7.49 -0.18 -6.88
CA PHE A 18 8.85 0.21 -6.47
C PHE A 18 9.94 -0.72 -7.01
N GLY A 19 9.59 -1.69 -7.87
CA GLY A 19 10.56 -2.61 -8.48
C GLY A 19 11.34 -3.50 -7.49
N VAL A 20 11.07 -3.41 -6.19
CA VAL A 20 11.86 -4.07 -5.15
C VAL A 20 11.14 -5.29 -4.58
N SER A 21 11.86 -6.39 -4.45
CA SER A 21 11.42 -7.55 -3.67
C SER A 21 11.60 -7.28 -2.18
N PHE A 22 10.51 -7.45 -1.42
CA PHE A 22 10.44 -7.25 0.03
C PHE A 22 11.49 -8.08 0.81
N ASP A 23 11.80 -9.29 0.34
CA ASP A 23 12.81 -10.18 0.95
C ASP A 23 14.28 -9.74 0.72
N ALA A 24 14.56 -8.92 -0.29
CA ALA A 24 15.92 -8.61 -0.73
C ALA A 24 16.42 -7.21 -0.33
N THR A 25 15.59 -6.37 0.28
CA THR A 25 15.91 -4.97 0.60
C THR A 25 15.59 -4.63 2.05
N VAL A 26 15.93 -3.40 2.47
CA VAL A 26 15.80 -2.72 3.79
C VAL A 26 14.43 -2.90 4.50
N LEU A 27 13.48 -3.56 3.86
CA LEU A 27 12.10 -3.83 4.22
C LEU A 27 11.90 -5.04 5.17
N ASN A 28 12.92 -5.89 5.35
CA ASN A 28 12.82 -7.04 6.26
C ASN A 28 13.06 -6.64 7.73
N ASN A 29 12.10 -5.96 8.36
CA ASN A 29 12.11 -5.75 9.81
C ASN A 29 10.82 -5.13 10.36
N ASP A 30 10.58 -5.31 11.66
CA ASP A 30 9.62 -4.58 12.51
C ASP A 30 9.57 -3.07 12.25
N ARG A 31 10.65 -2.50 11.71
CA ARG A 31 10.75 -1.08 11.32
C ARG A 31 9.78 -0.70 10.20
N PHE A 32 9.63 -1.53 9.16
CA PHE A 32 8.73 -1.22 8.06
C PHE A 32 7.27 -1.41 8.48
N ASP A 33 6.97 -2.48 9.22
CA ASP A 33 5.62 -2.67 9.78
C ASP A 33 5.24 -1.52 10.72
N LYS A 34 6.19 -1.07 11.54
CA LYS A 34 6.02 0.13 12.36
C LYS A 34 5.81 1.37 11.49
N LEU A 35 6.59 1.57 10.44
CA LEU A 35 6.44 2.70 9.51
C LEU A 35 5.03 2.73 8.91
N ILE A 36 4.55 1.61 8.38
CA ILE A 36 3.21 1.49 7.77
C ILE A 36 2.12 1.73 8.82
N ARG A 37 2.24 1.12 9.99
CA ARG A 37 1.27 1.30 11.09
C ARG A 37 1.21 2.75 11.57
N GLU A 38 2.36 3.38 11.79
CA GLU A 38 2.43 4.80 12.18
C GLU A 38 1.85 5.70 11.10
N SER A 39 2.08 5.39 9.82
CA SER A 39 1.51 6.13 8.69
C SER A 39 -0.02 6.01 8.62
N PHE A 40 -0.58 4.81 8.85
CA PHE A 40 -2.03 4.64 8.95
C PHE A 40 -2.63 5.37 10.14
N LEU A 41 -1.98 5.33 11.31
CA LEU A 41 -2.43 6.05 12.49
C LEU A 41 -2.36 7.56 12.27
N PHE A 42 -1.32 8.05 11.59
CA PHE A 42 -1.21 9.44 11.20
C PHE A 42 -2.40 9.87 10.32
N LEU A 43 -2.68 9.14 9.25
CA LEU A 43 -3.77 9.46 8.31
C LEU A 43 -5.16 9.32 8.92
N GLY A 44 -5.35 8.37 9.84
CA GLY A 44 -6.61 8.17 10.56
C GLY A 44 -6.76 9.05 11.80
N SER A 45 -5.72 9.78 12.21
CA SER A 45 -5.76 10.62 13.40
C SER A 45 -6.42 11.97 13.13
N PHE A 46 -7.43 12.28 13.92
CA PHE A 46 -7.99 13.62 14.01
C PHE A 46 -7.13 14.48 14.94
N SER A 47 -6.74 15.67 14.50
CA SER A 47 -6.01 16.63 15.32
C SER A 47 -6.95 17.67 15.87
N ALA A 48 -6.72 18.13 17.11
CA ALA A 48 -7.50 19.22 17.69
C ALA A 48 -7.32 20.52 16.91
N SER A 49 -6.15 20.72 16.29
CA SER A 49 -5.89 21.82 15.35
C SER A 49 -6.80 21.81 14.12
N ASP A 50 -7.29 20.64 13.70
CA ASP A 50 -8.19 20.52 12.54
C ASP A 50 -9.59 21.10 12.85
N PHE A 51 -9.98 21.16 14.13
CA PHE A 51 -11.31 21.62 14.57
C PHE A 51 -11.29 22.95 15.35
N PHE A 52 -10.19 23.27 16.02
CA PHE A 52 -10.04 24.45 16.87
C PHE A 52 -8.88 25.33 16.38
N PRO A 53 -9.18 26.35 15.54
CA PRO A 53 -8.15 27.23 14.96
C PRO A 53 -7.29 27.94 16.01
N ASN A 54 -7.89 28.29 17.15
CA ASN A 54 -7.23 29.02 18.24
C ASN A 54 -7.00 28.08 19.43
N GLY A 55 -5.85 27.39 19.45
CA GLY A 55 -5.38 26.61 20.60
C GLY A 55 -5.38 25.08 20.42
N GLY A 56 -5.91 24.55 19.32
CA GLY A 56 -5.83 23.12 19.00
C GLY A 56 -4.39 22.60 18.95
N TRP A 57 -3.44 23.44 18.52
CA TRP A 57 -2.01 23.09 18.48
C TRP A 57 -1.41 22.79 19.86
N ILE A 58 -1.92 23.42 20.94
CA ILE A 58 -1.47 23.17 22.31
C ILE A 58 -1.92 21.77 22.75
N ILE A 59 -3.15 21.39 22.39
CA ILE A 59 -3.71 20.07 22.70
C ILE A 59 -2.94 18.99 21.92
N ASP A 60 -2.65 19.22 20.65
CA ASP A 60 -1.87 18.26 19.84
C ASP A 60 -0.42 18.13 20.30
N TRP A 61 0.15 19.20 20.86
CA TRP A 61 1.46 19.18 21.49
C TRP A 61 1.44 18.41 22.82
N LEU A 62 0.48 18.68 23.72
CA LEU A 62 0.34 18.01 25.01
C LEU A 62 0.03 16.50 24.87
N THR A 63 -0.78 16.13 23.88
CA THR A 63 -1.09 14.73 23.57
C THR A 63 0.07 13.99 22.89
N GLY A 64 1.12 14.72 22.47
CA GLY A 64 2.25 14.18 21.74
C GLY A 64 1.94 13.83 20.28
N LEU A 65 0.77 14.20 19.77
CA LEU A 65 0.34 13.95 18.40
C LEU A 65 1.28 14.67 17.41
N GLN A 66 1.62 15.93 17.68
CA GLN A 66 2.53 16.71 16.84
C GLN A 66 3.90 16.01 16.67
N GLY A 67 4.52 15.60 17.79
CA GLY A 67 5.82 14.91 17.74
C GLY A 67 5.74 13.52 17.09
N ARG A 68 4.58 12.86 17.15
CA ARG A 68 4.34 11.60 16.43
C ARG A 68 4.23 11.81 14.92
N ARG A 69 3.54 12.88 14.48
CA ARG A 69 3.42 13.28 13.08
C ARG A 69 4.79 13.56 12.47
N GLU A 70 5.60 14.39 13.13
CA GLU A 70 6.94 14.75 12.66
C GLU A 70 7.86 13.54 12.51
N ARG A 71 7.84 12.62 13.48
CA ARG A 71 8.60 11.37 13.38
C ARG A 71 8.15 10.50 12.21
N SER A 72 6.84 10.33 12.03
CA SER A 72 6.29 9.52 10.92
C SER A 72 6.67 10.10 9.56
N VAL A 73 6.58 11.43 9.41
CA VAL A 73 7.00 12.13 8.18
C VAL A 73 8.50 11.95 7.94
N LYS A 74 9.33 12.03 8.98
CA LYS A 74 10.78 11.82 8.86
C LYS A 74 11.13 10.40 8.45
N ASP A 75 10.47 9.41 9.05
CA ASP A 75 10.71 8.00 8.75
C ASP A 75 10.27 7.66 7.32
N LEU A 76 9.11 8.17 6.86
CA LEU A 76 8.65 8.04 5.47
C LEU A 76 9.61 8.72 4.49
N ASN A 77 10.06 9.94 4.80
CA ASN A 77 11.03 10.63 3.95
C ASN A 77 12.34 9.85 3.83
N THR A 78 12.83 9.30 4.94
CA THR A 78 14.06 8.49 4.96
C THR A 78 13.88 7.23 4.11
N PHE A 79 12.72 6.57 4.22
CA PHE A 79 12.38 5.41 3.41
C PHE A 79 12.39 5.72 1.91
N TYR A 80 11.75 6.82 1.47
CA TYR A 80 11.73 7.18 0.05
C TYR A 80 13.10 7.58 -0.48
N GLU A 81 13.93 8.30 0.29
CA GLU A 81 15.29 8.62 -0.16
C GLU A 81 16.14 7.36 -0.32
N GLN A 82 16.06 6.41 0.62
CA GLN A 82 16.73 5.11 0.47
C GLN A 82 16.25 4.37 -0.78
N MET A 83 14.95 4.43 -1.06
CA MET A 83 14.39 3.84 -2.27
C MET A 83 14.98 4.50 -3.53
N PHE A 84 15.04 5.83 -3.58
CA PHE A 84 15.61 6.55 -4.72
C PHE A 84 17.10 6.24 -4.90
N ASP A 85 17.85 6.11 -3.81
CA ASP A 85 19.26 5.73 -3.86
C ASP A 85 19.46 4.33 -4.45
N LEU A 86 18.57 3.37 -4.13
CA LEU A 86 18.60 2.02 -4.71
C LEU A 86 18.40 2.07 -6.24
N HIS A 87 17.42 2.82 -6.72
CA HIS A 87 17.15 2.97 -8.16
C HIS A 87 18.28 3.70 -8.89
N LYS A 88 18.96 4.65 -8.22
CA LYS A 88 20.14 5.32 -8.77
C LYS A 88 21.36 4.40 -8.87
N GLN A 89 21.50 3.44 -7.96
CA GLN A 89 22.64 2.51 -7.89
C GLN A 89 22.47 1.27 -8.77
N GLY A 90 21.24 0.92 -9.15
CA GLY A 90 20.93 -0.32 -9.86
C GLY A 90 19.88 -0.14 -10.93
N ASN A 91 20.31 -0.21 -12.18
CA ASN A 91 19.48 -0.77 -13.25
C ASN A 91 20.32 -1.84 -13.96
N LYS A 92 20.24 -3.09 -13.49
CA LYS A 92 20.98 -4.21 -14.09
C LYS A 92 20.20 -4.94 -15.18
N ASP A 93 18.88 -4.78 -15.22
CA ASP A 93 18.00 -5.53 -16.14
C ASP A 93 17.21 -4.64 -17.13
N GLY A 94 17.34 -3.31 -17.05
CA GLY A 94 16.87 -2.37 -18.08
C GLY A 94 15.35 -2.13 -18.14
N VAL A 95 14.57 -2.69 -17.19
CA VAL A 95 13.12 -2.45 -17.11
C VAL A 95 12.86 -1.28 -16.18
N GLU A 96 12.36 -0.18 -16.74
CA GLU A 96 11.90 0.99 -15.99
C GLU A 96 10.66 0.65 -15.15
N ASP A 97 10.74 0.92 -13.85
CA ASP A 97 9.58 0.85 -12.95
C ASP A 97 8.91 2.22 -12.71
N PHE A 98 7.89 2.23 -11.86
CA PHE A 98 7.12 3.44 -11.59
C PHE A 98 7.94 4.52 -10.86
N VAL A 99 8.92 4.16 -10.03
CA VAL A 99 9.82 5.12 -9.38
C VAL A 99 10.77 5.70 -10.41
N ASP A 100 11.39 4.87 -11.25
CA ASP A 100 12.27 5.29 -12.33
C ASP A 100 11.57 6.28 -13.28
N LEU A 101 10.33 5.97 -13.67
CA LEU A 101 9.50 6.83 -14.50
C LEU A 101 9.32 8.23 -13.85
N LEU A 102 8.97 8.28 -12.56
CA LEU A 102 8.76 9.55 -11.86
C LEU A 102 10.06 10.35 -11.73
N LEU A 103 11.18 9.68 -11.47
CA LEU A 103 12.50 10.32 -11.39
C LEU A 103 12.95 10.86 -12.77
N ARG A 104 12.63 10.15 -13.85
CA ARG A 104 12.86 10.64 -15.22
C ARG A 104 12.04 11.89 -15.49
N LEU A 105 10.74 11.89 -15.18
CA LEU A 105 9.86 13.03 -15.38
C LEU A 105 10.31 14.26 -14.57
N GLU A 106 10.84 14.06 -13.36
CA GLU A 106 11.45 15.12 -12.55
C GLU A 106 12.67 15.71 -13.25
N LYS A 107 13.57 14.85 -13.77
CA LYS A 107 14.79 15.27 -14.47
C LYS A 107 14.49 15.99 -15.78
N GLU A 108 13.41 15.61 -16.48
CA GLU A 108 12.92 16.27 -17.69
C GLU A 108 12.16 17.58 -17.39
N GLU A 109 12.10 17.98 -16.11
CA GLU A 109 11.40 19.18 -15.65
C GLU A 109 9.92 19.22 -16.09
N THR A 110 9.30 18.03 -16.15
CA THR A 110 7.93 17.86 -16.65
C THR A 110 6.96 18.72 -15.85
N VAL A 111 6.12 19.48 -16.55
CA VAL A 111 5.07 20.31 -15.95
C VAL A 111 3.80 19.48 -15.82
N LEU A 112 3.28 19.35 -14.60
CA LEU A 112 2.01 18.68 -14.30
C LEU A 112 1.08 19.69 -13.62
N GLY A 113 -0.03 20.02 -14.28
CA GLY A 113 -0.97 21.03 -13.80
C GLY A 113 -0.34 22.43 -13.76
N TYR A 114 -0.18 22.97 -12.55
CA TYR A 114 0.24 24.37 -12.33
C TYR A 114 1.76 24.55 -12.11
N GLY A 115 2.57 23.47 -12.13
CA GLY A 115 3.99 23.57 -11.84
C GLY A 115 4.82 22.36 -12.26
N LYS A 116 6.14 22.47 -12.10
CA LYS A 116 7.07 21.36 -12.36
C LYS A 116 6.86 20.25 -11.34
N LEU A 117 7.01 19.00 -11.79
CA LEU A 117 7.11 17.86 -10.89
C LEU A 117 8.36 18.04 -10.02
N THR A 118 8.21 17.84 -8.71
CA THR A 118 9.31 17.97 -7.74
C THR A 118 9.47 16.68 -6.97
N ARG A 119 10.64 16.50 -6.35
CA ARG A 119 10.90 15.43 -5.39
C ARG A 119 9.81 15.24 -4.34
N ASN A 120 9.26 16.35 -3.83
CA ASN A 120 8.19 16.30 -2.84
C ASN A 120 6.87 15.79 -3.43
N HIS A 121 6.55 16.16 -4.67
CA HIS A 121 5.40 15.62 -5.40
C HIS A 121 5.55 14.11 -5.60
N ILE A 122 6.75 13.64 -6.01
CA ILE A 122 7.03 12.21 -6.19
C ILE A 122 6.82 11.44 -4.89
N LYS A 123 7.41 11.92 -3.78
CA LYS A 123 7.21 11.29 -2.45
C LYS A 123 5.74 11.21 -2.05
N ALA A 124 4.96 12.27 -2.32
CA ALA A 124 3.53 12.27 -2.04
C ALA A 124 2.76 11.25 -2.90
N ILE A 125 3.09 11.13 -4.19
CA ILE A 125 2.51 10.13 -5.10
C ILE A 125 2.82 8.71 -4.61
N LEU A 126 4.09 8.44 -4.29
CA LEU A 126 4.53 7.13 -3.79
C LEU A 126 3.87 6.79 -2.44
N MET A 127 3.68 7.78 -1.56
CA MET A 127 2.94 7.59 -0.31
C MET A 127 1.49 7.21 -0.56
N ASN A 128 0.82 7.85 -1.51
CA ASN A 128 -0.54 7.51 -1.85
C ASN A 128 -0.66 6.08 -2.40
N VAL A 129 0.27 5.67 -3.28
CA VAL A 129 0.32 4.30 -3.83
C VAL A 129 0.58 3.27 -2.73
N LEU A 130 1.57 3.52 -1.88
CA LEU A 130 1.96 2.60 -0.80
C LEU A 130 0.82 2.42 0.20
N ILE A 131 0.36 3.51 0.82
CA ILE A 131 -0.62 3.43 1.90
C ILE A 131 -2.01 3.08 1.36
N GLY A 132 -2.40 3.72 0.25
CA GLY A 132 -3.69 3.48 -0.40
C GLY A 132 -3.83 2.05 -0.91
N GLY A 133 -2.77 1.47 -1.47
CA GLY A 133 -2.78 0.10 -1.99
C GLY A 133 -2.75 -0.99 -0.92
N ILE A 134 -1.95 -0.80 0.14
CA ILE A 134 -1.76 -1.80 1.19
C ILE A 134 -3.04 -1.96 2.04
N GLY A 135 -3.52 -0.86 2.62
CA GLY A 135 -4.55 -0.93 3.67
C GLY A 135 -5.89 -1.40 3.14
N THR A 136 -6.32 -0.80 2.02
CA THR A 136 -7.63 -1.08 1.40
C THR A 136 -7.75 -2.55 0.99
N SER A 137 -6.75 -3.08 0.30
CA SER A 137 -6.72 -4.47 -0.17
C SER A 137 -6.66 -5.47 0.98
N ALA A 138 -5.81 -5.22 1.99
CA ALA A 138 -5.67 -6.10 3.15
C ALA A 138 -6.95 -6.15 3.99
N ILE A 139 -7.59 -4.99 4.18
CA ILE A 139 -8.88 -4.87 4.89
C ILE A 139 -9.98 -5.63 4.12
N THR A 140 -10.08 -5.42 2.81
CA THR A 140 -11.09 -6.08 1.96
C THR A 140 -10.93 -7.60 2.01
N MET A 141 -9.71 -8.13 1.86
CA MET A 141 -9.47 -9.58 1.96
C MET A 141 -9.78 -10.14 3.35
N THR A 142 -9.47 -9.36 4.40
CA THR A 142 -9.80 -9.75 5.78
C THR A 142 -11.31 -9.84 5.96
N TRP A 143 -12.07 -8.83 5.52
CA TRP A 143 -13.52 -8.84 5.58
C TRP A 143 -14.14 -9.95 4.75
N ALA A 144 -13.68 -10.16 3.50
CA ALA A 144 -14.20 -11.21 2.63
C ALA A 144 -14.04 -12.58 3.29
N MET A 145 -12.87 -12.87 3.86
CA MET A 145 -12.64 -14.13 4.58
C MET A 145 -13.44 -14.22 5.86
N THR A 146 -13.58 -13.14 6.63
CA THR A 146 -14.43 -13.11 7.83
C THR A 146 -15.89 -13.41 7.48
N GLN A 147 -16.44 -12.80 6.42
CA GLN A 147 -17.81 -13.04 5.97
C GLN A 147 -18.01 -14.47 5.48
N LEU A 148 -17.05 -15.03 4.73
CA LEU A 148 -17.10 -16.42 4.29
C LEU A 148 -17.03 -17.40 5.47
N MET A 149 -16.16 -17.16 6.45
CA MET A 149 -16.05 -18.01 7.65
C MET A 149 -17.33 -17.99 8.49
N ARG A 150 -18.03 -16.86 8.53
CA ARG A 150 -19.34 -16.73 9.21
C ARG A 150 -20.49 -17.35 8.42
N ASN A 151 -20.31 -17.58 7.11
CA ASN A 151 -21.33 -18.15 6.22
C ASN A 151 -20.82 -19.44 5.54
N PRO A 152 -20.81 -20.60 6.23
CA PRO A 152 -20.26 -21.85 5.70
C PRO A 152 -20.90 -22.31 4.38
N ARG A 153 -22.18 -21.97 4.13
CA ARG A 153 -22.86 -22.25 2.86
C ARG A 153 -22.23 -21.47 1.71
N ALA A 154 -21.97 -20.17 1.90
CA ALA A 154 -21.31 -19.34 0.89
C ALA A 154 -19.85 -19.77 0.68
N MET A 155 -19.12 -20.08 1.76
CA MET A 155 -17.76 -20.62 1.70
C MET A 155 -17.69 -21.90 0.86
N LYS A 156 -18.59 -22.86 1.12
CA LYS A 156 -18.65 -24.11 0.33
C LYS A 156 -18.91 -23.83 -1.15
N LYS A 157 -19.82 -22.90 -1.46
CA LYS A 157 -20.15 -22.54 -2.84
C LYS A 157 -18.97 -21.90 -3.59
N VAL A 158 -18.24 -20.97 -2.96
CA VAL A 158 -17.00 -20.41 -3.53
C VAL A 158 -15.96 -21.51 -3.77
N GLN A 159 -15.71 -22.37 -2.78
CA GLN A 159 -14.72 -23.45 -2.92
C GLN A 159 -15.09 -24.44 -4.02
N SER A 160 -16.38 -24.77 -4.16
CA SER A 160 -16.88 -25.62 -5.26
C SER A 160 -16.70 -24.96 -6.62
N GLU A 161 -17.04 -23.66 -6.76
CA GLU A 161 -16.81 -22.93 -8.01
C GLU A 161 -15.33 -22.94 -8.39
N ILE A 162 -14.44 -22.56 -7.47
CA ILE A 162 -13.00 -22.53 -7.69
C ILE A 162 -12.47 -23.90 -8.13
N ARG A 163 -12.83 -24.98 -7.43
CA ARG A 163 -12.37 -26.34 -7.78
C ARG A 163 -12.88 -26.79 -9.15
N ASN A 164 -14.12 -26.46 -9.49
CA ASN A 164 -14.73 -26.88 -10.75
C ASN A 164 -14.14 -26.13 -11.95
N GLN A 165 -13.88 -24.83 -11.83
CA GLN A 165 -13.35 -24.02 -12.94
C GLN A 165 -11.84 -24.20 -13.13
N ILE A 166 -11.06 -24.35 -12.05
CA ILE A 166 -9.59 -24.49 -12.14
C ILE A 166 -9.18 -25.90 -12.61
N GLY A 167 -9.94 -26.93 -12.23
CA GLY A 167 -9.56 -28.32 -12.49
C GLY A 167 -8.19 -28.65 -11.91
N ASN A 168 -7.24 -29.02 -12.78
CA ASN A 168 -5.87 -29.42 -12.42
C ASN A 168 -4.82 -28.30 -12.60
N LYS A 169 -5.23 -27.05 -12.90
CA LYS A 169 -4.26 -25.95 -13.04
C LYS A 169 -3.62 -25.63 -11.69
N SER A 170 -2.29 -25.49 -11.68
CA SER A 170 -1.52 -25.10 -10.49
C SER A 170 -1.42 -23.59 -10.29
N ILE A 171 -1.57 -22.81 -11.37
CA ILE A 171 -1.46 -21.34 -11.38
C ILE A 171 -2.68 -20.77 -12.08
N ILE A 172 -3.27 -19.74 -11.46
CA ILE A 172 -4.43 -19.00 -11.97
C ILE A 172 -3.91 -17.75 -12.69
N SER A 173 -4.41 -17.49 -13.90
CA SER A 173 -4.16 -16.25 -14.64
C SER A 173 -5.27 -15.23 -14.42
N LEU A 174 -5.04 -13.97 -14.83
CA LEU A 174 -6.09 -12.94 -14.77
C LEU A 174 -7.29 -13.30 -15.66
N ASP A 175 -7.08 -13.99 -16.77
CA ASP A 175 -8.14 -14.41 -17.69
C ASP A 175 -9.05 -15.48 -17.07
N ASP A 176 -8.51 -16.34 -16.19
CA ASP A 176 -9.29 -17.35 -15.47
C ASP A 176 -10.26 -16.71 -14.46
N ILE A 177 -9.98 -15.48 -14.01
CA ILE A 177 -10.83 -14.76 -13.03
C ILE A 177 -12.23 -14.55 -13.58
N ASP A 178 -12.38 -14.43 -14.90
CA ASP A 178 -13.67 -14.21 -15.52
C ASP A 178 -14.68 -15.33 -15.32
N GLN A 179 -14.19 -16.54 -15.04
CA GLN A 179 -15.02 -17.72 -14.82
C GLN A 179 -15.56 -17.82 -13.39
N PHE A 180 -14.98 -17.09 -12.42
CA PHE A 180 -15.39 -17.15 -11.01
C PHE A 180 -16.54 -16.17 -10.70
N HIS A 181 -17.72 -16.48 -11.21
CA HIS A 181 -18.90 -15.63 -11.10
C HIS A 181 -19.36 -15.43 -9.65
N TYR A 182 -19.38 -16.49 -8.85
CA TYR A 182 -19.79 -16.46 -7.46
C TYR A 182 -18.74 -15.80 -6.57
N LEU A 183 -17.44 -16.04 -6.80
CA LEU A 183 -16.38 -15.30 -6.14
C LEU A 183 -16.48 -13.79 -6.39
N LYS A 184 -16.75 -13.37 -7.64
CA LYS A 184 -17.00 -11.95 -7.96
C LYS A 184 -18.18 -11.38 -7.19
N MET A 185 -19.27 -12.14 -7.00
CA MET A 185 -20.40 -11.70 -6.19
C MET A 185 -20.03 -11.55 -4.71
N VAL A 186 -19.24 -12.46 -4.15
CA VAL A 186 -18.74 -12.36 -2.77
C VAL A 186 -17.88 -11.11 -2.58
N ILE A 187 -16.99 -10.82 -3.53
CA ILE A 187 -16.14 -9.63 -3.48
C ILE A 187 -16.99 -8.35 -3.55
N LYS A 188 -18.04 -8.32 -4.38
CA LYS A 188 -18.93 -7.15 -4.51
C LYS A 188 -19.82 -6.90 -3.29
N GLU A 189 -20.16 -7.94 -2.54
CA GLU A 189 -20.98 -7.85 -1.32
C GLU A 189 -20.16 -7.42 -0.09
N THR A 190 -18.83 -7.61 -0.15
CA THR A 190 -17.89 -7.27 0.94
C THR A 190 -17.55 -5.78 0.90
#